data_AF-A0A9P5TYP6-F1
#
_entry.id   AF-A0A9P5TYP6-F1
#
_cell.length_a   1.000
_cell.length_b   1.000
_cell.length_c   1.000
_cell.angle_alpha   90.00
_cell.angle_beta   90.00
_cell.angle_gamma   90.00
#
_symmetry.space_group_name_H-M   'P 1'
#
loop_
_entity.id
_entity.type
_entity.pdbx_description
1 polymer ?
#
loop_
_entity_poly.entity_id
_entity_poly.type
_entity_poly.pdbx_seq_one_letter_code
_entity_poly.pdbx_strand_id
1 'polypeptide(L)'
;YIRRSSASTASATTTKSLPIAGSMFHSNPVERISGQQPRTIISDVYLYSIRHKFFPLNWFTKDRLQLAQHRLHDLHTKVHRTELTAESTPSEVKVLVFDMLKMSALWGDDMEHMCMSPMKWLECMSNYLSALVTLSPAHSLGFDGLALPVISFATEFGKHLDFFRNYPDFETSYPIWYTFKRTARNEILQGTLFSKDHYVQNLAILLQVRDQVKLLTASFLQLSSTPAKHPSDSDLRGAIAAKAPRTVTNDSPQSFCNTDSPKCTSSPTCIICAASHLLRLHLASAIAFSDGKPCFSAYQDSELRTLKPLGSAKETKPICIPYNLASGCKHQHDDGRLHICSLCGREHSALSRVTSCLCIFEGIIRP
;
A
#
# COMPACT_ATOMS: atom_id res chain seq x y z
N TYR A 1 -53.86 4.49 64.04
CA TYR A 1 -53.63 5.93 63.83
C TYR A 1 -52.15 6.16 63.52
N ILE A 2 -51.69 5.90 62.29
CA ILE A 2 -50.38 6.35 61.80
C ILE A 2 -50.56 6.70 60.31
N ARG A 3 -50.36 7.98 60.02
CA ARG A 3 -50.61 8.68 58.75
C ARG A 3 -49.41 8.47 57.82
N ARG A 4 -49.62 7.94 56.61
CA ARG A 4 -48.61 7.97 55.54
C ARG A 4 -48.65 9.35 54.86
N SER A 5 -47.55 10.09 54.94
CA SER A 5 -47.32 11.30 54.16
C SER A 5 -46.73 10.93 52.79
N SER A 6 -47.46 11.27 51.73
CA SER A 6 -47.00 11.23 50.35
C SER A 6 -46.19 12.50 50.05
N ALA A 7 -44.88 12.35 49.85
CA ALA A 7 -44.04 13.40 49.30
C ALA A 7 -44.10 13.35 47.76
N SER A 8 -44.69 14.38 47.18
CA SER A 8 -44.65 14.69 45.75
C SER A 8 -43.35 15.42 45.45
N THR A 9 -42.46 14.81 44.66
CA THR A 9 -41.30 15.48 44.07
C THR A 9 -41.67 15.98 42.68
N ALA A 10 -41.79 17.30 42.56
CA ALA A 10 -41.98 18.00 41.30
C ALA A 10 -40.74 17.82 40.41
N SER A 11 -40.97 17.36 39.17
CA SER A 11 -39.95 17.26 38.14
C SER A 11 -39.64 18.66 37.60
N ALA A 12 -38.43 19.14 37.84
CA ALA A 12 -37.93 20.38 37.27
C ALA A 12 -37.74 20.20 35.75
N THR A 13 -38.55 20.89 34.96
CA THR A 13 -38.37 21.05 33.51
C THR A 13 -37.10 21.84 33.25
N THR A 14 -36.00 21.14 32.98
CA THR A 14 -34.76 21.71 32.48
C THR A 14 -35.01 22.26 31.08
N THR A 15 -35.00 23.59 30.97
CA THR A 15 -34.94 24.33 29.71
C THR A 15 -33.78 23.81 28.86
N LYS A 16 -34.10 23.17 27.72
CA LYS A 16 -33.13 22.77 26.70
C LYS A 16 -32.41 24.02 26.21
N SER A 17 -31.16 24.19 26.62
CA SER A 17 -30.28 25.17 26.02
C SER A 17 -30.12 24.85 24.52
N LEU A 18 -30.21 25.89 23.69
CA LEU A 18 -29.88 25.77 22.27
C LEU A 18 -28.42 25.31 22.15
N PRO A 19 -28.12 24.31 21.29
CA PRO A 19 -26.75 23.84 21.11
C PRO A 19 -25.88 25.01 20.66
N ILE A 20 -24.80 25.23 21.41
CA ILE A 20 -23.77 26.21 21.05
C ILE A 20 -23.22 25.77 19.69
N ALA A 21 -23.37 26.61 18.66
CA ALA A 21 -22.79 26.38 17.36
C ALA A 21 -21.27 26.20 17.51
N GLY A 22 -20.79 24.98 17.33
CA GLY A 22 -19.38 24.60 17.53
C GLY A 22 -19.11 23.61 18.68
N SER A 23 -20.09 23.21 19.48
CA SER A 23 -19.88 22.09 20.41
C SER A 23 -19.80 20.78 19.64
N MET A 24 -18.61 20.18 19.55
CA MET A 24 -18.44 18.80 19.05
C MET A 24 -19.24 17.85 19.95
N PHE A 25 -20.47 17.51 19.54
CA PHE A 25 -21.22 16.44 20.19
C PHE A 25 -20.48 15.13 19.95
N HIS A 26 -19.98 14.51 21.01
CA HIS A 26 -19.57 13.12 20.96
C HIS A 26 -20.85 12.30 20.87
N SER A 27 -21.18 11.79 19.68
CA SER A 27 -22.42 11.03 19.47
C SER A 27 -22.44 9.71 20.25
N ASN A 28 -21.30 9.26 20.77
CA ASN A 28 -21.16 8.05 21.59
C ASN A 28 -20.06 8.22 22.67
N PRO A 29 -20.32 8.91 23.80
CA PRO A 29 -19.36 8.96 24.88
C PRO A 29 -19.16 7.55 25.47
N VAL A 30 -17.92 7.06 25.44
CA VAL A 30 -17.57 5.75 26.02
C VAL A 30 -17.06 5.96 27.43
N GLU A 31 -17.78 5.45 28.42
CA GLU A 31 -17.29 5.41 29.79
C GLU A 31 -16.10 4.45 29.89
N ARG A 32 -14.96 4.94 30.40
CA ARG A 32 -13.78 4.11 30.62
C ARG A 32 -13.90 3.40 31.96
N ILE A 33 -14.17 2.10 31.93
CA ILE A 33 -14.08 1.26 33.12
C ILE A 33 -12.61 0.90 33.34
N SER A 34 -12.09 1.19 34.53
CA SER A 34 -10.68 0.94 34.87
C SER A 34 -10.35 -0.56 34.69
N GLY A 35 -9.32 -0.87 33.93
CA GLY A 35 -8.90 -2.25 33.61
C GLY A 35 -9.59 -2.87 32.38
N GLN A 36 -10.63 -2.24 31.81
CA GLN A 36 -11.27 -2.73 30.59
C GLN A 36 -10.76 -1.94 29.38
N GLN A 37 -10.29 -2.64 28.34
CA GLN A 37 -10.06 -1.96 27.06
C GLN A 37 -11.40 -1.50 26.49
N PRO A 38 -11.53 -0.21 26.09
CA PRO A 38 -12.73 0.28 25.45
C PRO A 38 -13.06 -0.60 24.24
N ARG A 39 -14.34 -0.97 24.11
CA ARG A 39 -14.81 -1.66 22.92
C ARG A 39 -14.50 -0.77 21.71
N THR A 40 -13.90 -1.33 20.67
CA THR A 40 -13.66 -0.61 19.42
C THR A 40 -14.99 -0.15 18.86
N ILE A 41 -15.17 1.16 18.71
CA ILE A 41 -16.34 1.75 18.05
C ILE A 41 -15.95 2.12 16.62
N ILE A 42 -16.77 1.71 15.67
CA ILE A 42 -16.58 2.01 14.25
C ILE A 42 -17.44 3.25 13.95
N SER A 43 -16.78 4.37 13.71
CA SER A 43 -17.45 5.64 13.40
C SER A 43 -18.28 5.54 12.12
N ASP A 44 -19.41 6.24 12.06
CA ASP A 44 -20.33 6.23 10.92
C ASP A 44 -19.65 6.54 9.59
N VAL A 45 -18.62 7.40 9.59
CA VAL A 45 -17.83 7.70 8.39
C VAL A 45 -17.24 6.45 7.75
N TYR A 46 -16.80 5.45 8.54
CA TYR A 46 -16.33 4.16 8.00
C TYR A 46 -17.49 3.40 7.38
N LEU A 47 -18.61 3.30 8.09
CA LEU A 47 -19.79 2.56 7.65
C LEU A 47 -20.33 3.10 6.32
N TYR A 48 -20.54 4.41 6.23
CA TYR A 48 -20.95 5.05 4.99
C TYR A 48 -19.92 4.85 3.88
N SER A 49 -18.64 4.99 4.20
CA SER A 49 -17.64 4.88 3.14
C SER A 49 -17.53 3.46 2.57
N ILE A 50 -17.64 2.42 3.41
CA ILE A 50 -17.65 1.00 2.97
C ILE A 50 -18.78 0.73 1.97
N ARG A 51 -19.94 1.37 2.13
CA ARG A 51 -21.07 1.23 1.18
C ARG A 51 -20.74 1.75 -0.23
N HIS A 52 -19.76 2.64 -0.38
CA HIS A 52 -19.45 3.28 -1.65
C HIS A 52 -18.15 2.79 -2.28
N LYS A 53 -17.17 2.29 -1.51
CA LYS A 53 -15.84 1.88 -2.00
C LYS A 53 -15.20 0.79 -1.15
N PHE A 54 -14.23 0.07 -1.72
CA PHE A 54 -13.34 -0.82 -0.95
C PHE A 54 -12.32 -0.03 -0.13
N PHE A 55 -12.12 -0.46 1.11
CA PHE A 55 -11.18 0.17 2.05
C PHE A 55 -9.90 -0.64 2.19
N PRO A 56 -8.72 0.02 2.20
CA PRO A 56 -7.51 -0.62 2.67
C PRO A 56 -7.70 -1.13 4.10
N LEU A 57 -7.36 -2.40 4.33
CA LEU A 57 -7.62 -3.06 5.60
C LEU A 57 -6.85 -2.44 6.76
N ASN A 58 -5.64 -1.94 6.49
CA ASN A 58 -4.81 -1.27 7.47
C ASN A 58 -5.48 -0.03 8.07
N TRP A 59 -6.60 0.47 7.54
CA TRP A 59 -7.34 1.57 8.14
C TRP A 59 -8.18 1.13 9.35
N PHE A 60 -8.44 -0.17 9.50
CA PHE A 60 -9.23 -0.75 10.59
C PHE A 60 -8.40 -1.13 11.82
N THR A 61 -7.24 -0.51 12.03
CA THR A 61 -6.51 -0.66 13.30
C THR A 61 -7.24 0.06 14.42
N LYS A 62 -7.13 -0.42 15.65
CA LYS A 62 -7.69 0.23 16.85
C LYS A 62 -7.30 1.70 16.93
N ASP A 63 -6.04 2.02 16.66
CA ASP A 63 -5.52 3.39 16.74
C ASP A 63 -6.16 4.31 15.70
N ARG A 64 -6.36 3.84 14.46
CA ARG A 64 -7.00 4.62 13.38
C ARG A 64 -8.50 4.75 13.57
N LEU A 65 -9.15 3.73 14.11
CA LEU A 65 -10.57 3.78 14.48
C LEU A 65 -10.78 4.79 15.62
N GLN A 66 -9.94 4.76 16.66
CA GLN A 66 -9.96 5.75 17.74
C GLN A 66 -9.65 7.17 17.23
N LEU A 67 -8.67 7.32 16.33
CA LEU A 67 -8.34 8.61 15.74
C LEU A 67 -9.54 9.18 14.98
N ALA A 68 -10.22 8.38 14.16
CA ALA A 68 -11.43 8.83 13.46
C ALA A 68 -12.61 9.14 14.39
N GLN A 69 -12.70 8.45 15.53
CA GLN A 69 -13.72 8.71 16.53
C GLN A 69 -13.47 10.03 17.29
N HIS A 70 -12.21 10.33 17.64
CA HIS A 70 -11.89 11.47 18.50
C HIS A 70 -11.42 12.71 17.74
N ARG A 71 -10.90 12.54 16.52
CA ARG A 71 -10.20 13.57 15.74
C ARG A 71 -10.59 13.51 14.26
N LEU A 72 -11.89 13.37 13.97
CA LEU A 72 -12.39 13.28 12.59
C LEU A 72 -11.98 14.49 11.73
N HIS A 73 -11.85 15.68 12.34
CA HIS A 73 -11.44 16.91 11.65
C HIS A 73 -10.00 16.88 11.12
N ASP A 74 -9.15 15.99 11.66
CA ASP A 74 -7.79 15.77 11.15
C ASP A 74 -7.75 14.80 9.97
N LEU A 75 -8.88 14.20 9.61
CA LEU A 75 -8.98 13.23 8.53
C LEU A 75 -9.59 13.88 7.28
N HIS A 76 -9.10 13.46 6.12
CA HIS A 76 -9.61 13.93 4.85
C HIS A 76 -10.96 13.28 4.55
N THR A 77 -12.03 14.04 4.79
CA THR A 77 -13.40 13.66 4.47
C THR A 77 -13.97 14.55 3.39
N LYS A 78 -15.01 14.07 2.73
CA LYS A 78 -15.82 14.82 1.76
C LYS A 78 -17.29 14.51 1.97
N VAL A 79 -18.14 15.47 1.62
CA VAL A 79 -19.58 15.27 1.64
C VAL A 79 -19.98 14.43 0.42
N HIS A 80 -20.68 13.33 0.66
CA HIS A 80 -21.37 12.56 -0.36
C HIS A 80 -22.86 12.85 -0.28
N ARG A 81 -23.48 13.06 -1.45
CA ARG A 81 -24.91 13.27 -1.60
C ARG A 81 -25.49 11.96 -2.09
N THR A 82 -26.26 11.30 -1.24
CA THR A 82 -26.96 10.07 -1.64
C THR A 82 -28.06 10.45 -2.63
N GLU A 83 -28.04 9.84 -3.81
CA GLU A 83 -29.10 10.04 -4.79
C GLU A 83 -30.44 9.57 -4.20
N LEU A 84 -31.45 10.43 -4.26
CA LEU A 84 -32.80 10.14 -3.77
C LEU A 84 -33.37 8.96 -4.57
N THR A 85 -33.68 7.86 -3.90
CA THR A 85 -34.59 6.86 -4.47
C THR A 85 -35.96 7.52 -4.65
N ALA A 86 -36.60 7.25 -5.79
CA ALA A 86 -37.81 7.93 -6.28
C ALA A 86 -39.02 7.94 -5.33
N GLU A 87 -38.95 7.19 -4.22
CA GLU A 87 -40.03 7.00 -3.25
C GLU A 87 -39.83 7.79 -1.94
N SER A 88 -38.73 8.54 -1.77
CA SER A 88 -38.44 9.27 -0.54
C SER A 88 -38.59 10.79 -0.70
N THR A 89 -39.23 11.44 0.29
CA THR A 89 -39.35 12.90 0.39
C THR A 89 -37.96 13.57 0.27
N PRO A 90 -37.84 14.75 -0.36
CA PRO A 90 -36.59 15.32 -0.91
C PRO A 90 -35.61 15.88 0.15
N SER A 91 -35.51 15.27 1.32
CA SER A 91 -34.52 15.64 2.31
C SER A 91 -33.18 15.01 1.91
N GLU A 92 -32.36 15.77 1.16
CA GLU A 92 -31.00 15.40 0.78
C GLU A 92 -30.16 15.11 2.05
N VAL A 93 -29.97 13.83 2.38
CA VAL A 93 -29.13 13.43 3.50
C VAL A 93 -27.67 13.57 3.07
N LYS A 94 -26.99 14.58 3.60
CA LYS A 94 -25.55 14.79 3.43
C LYS A 94 -24.81 13.87 4.39
N VAL A 95 -24.04 12.93 3.86
CA VAL A 95 -23.20 12.04 4.66
C VAL A 95 -21.72 12.36 4.43
N LEU A 96 -20.91 12.26 5.48
CA LEU A 96 -19.46 12.38 5.36
C LEU A 96 -18.87 11.02 5.02
N VAL A 97 -18.01 11.00 4.00
CA VAL A 97 -17.22 9.82 3.61
C VAL A 97 -15.74 10.19 3.52
N PHE A 98 -14.85 9.22 3.60
CA PHE A 98 -13.43 9.46 3.41
C PHE A 98 -13.11 9.87 1.97
N ASP A 99 -12.24 10.86 1.82
CA ASP A 99 -11.58 11.14 0.54
C ASP A 99 -10.46 10.11 0.34
N MET A 100 -10.79 9.01 -0.34
CA MET A 100 -9.90 7.85 -0.47
C MET A 100 -8.51 8.19 -0.99
N LEU A 101 -8.38 9.11 -1.94
CA LEU A 101 -7.08 9.45 -2.51
C LEU A 101 -6.19 10.12 -1.47
N LYS A 102 -6.75 11.10 -0.73
CA LYS A 102 -6.01 11.82 0.32
C LYS A 102 -5.76 10.94 1.54
N MET A 103 -6.72 10.10 1.90
CA MET A 103 -6.57 9.16 3.02
C MET A 103 -5.55 8.07 2.72
N SER A 104 -5.47 7.56 1.48
CA SER A 104 -4.38 6.65 1.07
C SER A 104 -3.02 7.33 1.11
N ALA A 105 -2.91 8.62 0.80
CA ALA A 105 -1.66 9.36 0.98
C ALA A 105 -1.28 9.52 2.46
N LEU A 106 -2.28 9.71 3.35
CA LEU A 106 -2.06 9.89 4.78
C LEU A 106 -1.74 8.58 5.51
N TRP A 107 -2.44 7.50 5.19
CA TRP A 107 -2.41 6.23 5.93
C TRP A 107 -1.80 5.06 5.16
N GLY A 108 -1.42 5.28 3.90
CA GLY A 108 -0.96 4.25 3.00
C GLY A 108 -2.10 3.35 2.52
N ASP A 109 -1.76 2.49 1.57
CA ASP A 109 -2.60 1.39 1.11
C ASP A 109 -2.30 0.09 1.89
N ASP A 110 -2.95 -1.02 1.50
CA ASP A 110 -2.69 -2.37 2.00
C ASP A 110 -2.20 -3.30 0.88
N MET A 111 -1.36 -2.79 -0.03
CA MET A 111 -1.00 -3.53 -1.23
C MET A 111 0.02 -4.65 -0.99
N GLU A 112 0.81 -4.56 0.09
CA GLU A 112 1.88 -5.51 0.37
C GLU A 112 1.75 -6.09 1.78
N HIS A 113 2.21 -7.33 1.96
CA HIS A 113 2.20 -7.99 3.26
C HIS A 113 3.02 -7.21 4.31
N MET A 114 4.02 -6.44 3.90
CA MET A 114 4.85 -5.65 4.81
C MET A 114 4.11 -4.48 5.48
N CYS A 115 2.92 -4.09 4.98
CA CYS A 115 2.16 -2.98 5.57
C CYS A 115 1.62 -3.29 6.98
N MET A 116 1.51 -4.57 7.34
CA MET A 116 0.97 -5.02 8.62
C MET A 116 1.53 -6.37 9.04
N SER A 117 1.76 -6.56 10.34
CA SER A 117 2.05 -7.88 10.90
C SER A 117 0.82 -8.80 10.83
N PRO A 118 0.98 -10.14 10.89
CA PRO A 118 -0.14 -11.09 10.91
C PRO A 118 -1.16 -10.80 12.02
N MET A 119 -0.68 -10.44 13.22
CA MET A 119 -1.56 -10.09 14.34
C MET A 119 -2.32 -8.79 14.10
N LYS A 120 -1.68 -7.78 13.48
CA LYS A 120 -2.37 -6.53 13.13
C LYS A 120 -3.39 -6.75 12.01
N TRP A 121 -3.11 -7.68 11.09
CA TRP A 121 -4.08 -8.12 10.09
C TRP A 121 -5.32 -8.77 10.74
N LEU A 122 -5.14 -9.65 11.73
CA LEU A 122 -6.28 -10.27 12.46
C LEU A 122 -7.15 -9.22 13.14
N GLU A 123 -6.51 -8.26 13.81
CA GLU A 123 -7.20 -7.11 14.43
C GLU A 123 -8.03 -6.36 13.40
N CYS A 124 -7.42 -5.97 12.28
CA CYS A 124 -8.09 -5.19 11.25
C CYS A 124 -9.23 -5.98 10.59
N MET A 125 -9.04 -7.28 10.31
CA MET A 125 -10.09 -8.13 9.73
C MET A 125 -11.27 -8.29 10.68
N SER A 126 -11.02 -8.42 11.98
CA SER A 126 -12.07 -8.55 12.99
C SER A 126 -12.88 -7.26 13.12
N ASN A 127 -12.19 -6.11 13.12
CA ASN A 127 -12.83 -4.81 13.12
C ASN A 127 -13.63 -4.58 11.82
N TYR A 128 -13.07 -4.96 10.68
CA TYR A 128 -13.76 -4.81 9.40
C TYR A 128 -15.00 -5.72 9.29
N LEU A 129 -14.90 -6.97 9.76
CA LEU A 129 -16.06 -7.87 9.88
C LEU A 129 -17.13 -7.27 10.79
N SER A 130 -16.75 -6.67 11.91
CA SER A 130 -17.69 -5.99 12.80
C SER A 130 -18.42 -4.85 12.08
N ALA A 131 -17.72 -4.08 11.23
CA ALA A 131 -18.34 -3.05 10.39
C ALA A 131 -19.36 -3.65 9.41
N LEU A 132 -18.99 -4.74 8.74
CA LEU A 132 -19.89 -5.43 7.80
C LEU A 132 -21.13 -5.97 8.50
N VAL A 133 -20.99 -6.54 9.70
CA VAL A 133 -22.13 -6.99 10.51
C VAL A 133 -23.05 -5.82 10.89
N THR A 134 -22.49 -4.66 11.25
CA THR A 134 -23.28 -3.45 11.54
C THR A 134 -24.01 -2.93 10.30
N LEU A 135 -23.41 -3.07 9.11
CA LEU A 135 -24.00 -2.66 7.85
C LEU A 135 -25.07 -3.61 7.31
N SER A 136 -25.05 -4.88 7.73
CA SER A 136 -26.04 -5.87 7.33
C SER A 136 -27.43 -5.42 7.77
N PRO A 137 -28.44 -5.50 6.89
CA PRO A 137 -29.81 -5.18 7.27
C PRO A 137 -30.23 -6.02 8.47
N ALA A 138 -30.74 -5.38 9.53
CA ALA A 138 -31.45 -6.10 10.57
C ALA A 138 -32.59 -6.85 9.87
N HIS A 139 -32.49 -8.17 9.78
CA HIS A 139 -33.51 -8.97 9.12
C HIS A 139 -34.83 -8.68 9.83
N SER A 140 -35.67 -7.90 9.15
CA SER A 140 -37.07 -7.77 9.52
C SER A 140 -37.58 -9.19 9.40
N LEU A 141 -37.93 -9.81 10.52
CA LEU A 141 -38.53 -11.14 10.58
C LEU A 141 -39.81 -11.08 9.74
N GLY A 142 -39.65 -11.39 8.45
CA GLY A 142 -40.72 -11.46 7.48
C GLY A 142 -41.62 -12.62 7.85
N PHE A 143 -42.90 -12.31 7.89
CA PHE A 143 -44.04 -13.13 8.26
C PHE A 143 -44.20 -14.32 7.28
N ASP A 144 -43.32 -15.32 7.33
CA ASP A 144 -43.56 -16.68 6.86
C ASP A 144 -42.35 -17.54 7.23
N GLY A 145 -42.57 -18.56 8.08
CA GLY A 145 -41.57 -19.31 8.85
C GLY A 145 -40.55 -20.16 8.07
N LEU A 146 -40.19 -19.78 6.84
CA LEU A 146 -39.11 -20.37 6.05
C LEU A 146 -37.93 -19.41 6.02
N ALA A 147 -37.08 -19.51 7.04
CA ALA A 147 -35.80 -18.82 7.08
C ALA A 147 -34.88 -19.41 6.00
N LEU A 148 -34.95 -18.89 4.77
CA LEU A 148 -33.91 -19.10 3.78
C LEU A 148 -32.58 -18.63 4.40
N PRO A 149 -31.48 -19.42 4.28
CA PRO A 149 -30.19 -18.99 4.77
C PRO A 149 -29.79 -17.70 4.06
N VAL A 150 -29.88 -16.58 4.77
CA VAL A 150 -29.53 -15.28 4.21
C VAL A 150 -28.01 -15.24 4.06
N ILE A 151 -27.56 -15.41 2.82
CA ILE A 151 -26.17 -15.22 2.45
C ILE A 151 -25.90 -13.72 2.51
N SER A 152 -25.12 -13.30 3.50
CA SER A 152 -24.71 -11.91 3.67
C SER A 152 -23.21 -11.75 3.42
N PHE A 153 -22.78 -10.56 3.00
CA PHE A 153 -21.35 -10.25 2.87
C PHE A 153 -20.59 -10.50 4.17
N ALA A 154 -21.18 -10.16 5.32
CA ALA A 154 -20.58 -10.40 6.62
C ALA A 154 -20.39 -11.90 6.90
N THR A 155 -21.35 -12.73 6.51
CA THR A 155 -21.27 -14.20 6.66
C THR A 155 -20.12 -14.78 5.82
N GLU A 156 -20.04 -14.42 4.54
CA GLU A 156 -18.97 -14.91 3.65
C GLU A 156 -17.59 -14.38 4.06
N PHE A 157 -17.53 -13.11 4.49
CA PHE A 157 -16.31 -12.51 5.01
C PHE A 157 -15.85 -13.16 6.33
N GLY A 158 -16.78 -13.58 7.18
CA GLY A 158 -16.48 -14.36 8.40
C GLY A 158 -15.80 -15.68 8.07
N LYS A 159 -16.34 -16.45 7.11
CA LYS A 159 -15.71 -17.69 6.62
C LYS A 159 -14.29 -17.45 6.10
N HIS A 160 -14.09 -16.36 5.36
CA HIS A 160 -12.77 -15.96 4.86
C HIS A 160 -11.78 -15.65 6.00
N LEU A 161 -12.20 -14.91 7.02
CA LEU A 161 -11.37 -14.62 8.20
C LEU A 161 -11.01 -15.92 8.94
N ASP A 162 -12.01 -16.78 9.20
CA ASP A 162 -11.81 -18.03 9.92
C ASP A 162 -10.87 -18.99 9.18
N PHE A 163 -10.95 -19.04 7.85
CA PHE A 163 -10.06 -19.86 7.05
C PHE A 163 -8.58 -19.49 7.28
N PHE A 164 -8.23 -18.21 7.14
CA PHE A 164 -6.84 -17.77 7.31
C PHE A 164 -6.40 -17.81 8.76
N ARG A 165 -7.27 -17.47 9.72
CA ARG A 165 -6.97 -17.55 11.16
C ARG A 165 -6.59 -18.96 11.60
N ASN A 166 -7.24 -19.96 11.02
CA ASN A 166 -6.99 -21.38 11.32
C ASN A 166 -6.04 -22.04 10.32
N TYR A 167 -5.40 -21.26 9.43
CA TYR A 167 -4.47 -21.81 8.46
C TYR A 167 -3.18 -22.26 9.16
N PRO A 168 -2.65 -23.46 8.85
CA PRO A 168 -1.39 -23.93 9.42
C PRO A 168 -0.28 -22.90 9.22
N ASP A 169 0.55 -22.73 10.25
CA ASP A 169 1.68 -21.81 10.20
C ASP A 169 1.29 -20.37 9.84
N PHE A 170 0.13 -19.91 10.34
CA PHE A 170 -0.48 -18.61 10.03
C PHE A 170 0.53 -17.45 9.92
N GLU A 171 1.41 -17.28 10.91
CA GLU A 171 2.37 -16.17 10.93
C GLU A 171 3.49 -16.32 9.90
N THR A 172 4.04 -17.52 9.72
CA THR A 172 5.19 -17.73 8.83
C THR A 172 4.77 -17.86 7.36
N SER A 173 3.53 -18.30 7.12
CA SER A 173 2.92 -18.39 5.80
C SER A 173 2.31 -17.06 5.33
N TYR A 174 2.13 -16.08 6.23
CA TYR A 174 1.50 -14.78 5.96
C TYR A 174 1.99 -14.09 4.68
N PRO A 175 3.31 -13.94 4.43
CA PRO A 175 3.78 -13.29 3.20
C PRO A 175 3.37 -14.00 1.90
N ILE A 176 3.14 -15.31 1.97
CA ILE A 176 2.84 -16.16 0.81
C ILE A 176 1.40 -15.95 0.37
N TRP A 177 0.47 -15.98 1.33
CA TRP A 177 -0.96 -15.94 1.04
C TRP A 177 -1.57 -14.54 1.06
N TYR A 178 -0.86 -13.53 1.56
CA TYR A 178 -1.40 -12.17 1.71
C TYR A 178 -2.00 -11.60 0.42
N THR A 179 -1.28 -11.74 -0.70
CA THR A 179 -1.74 -11.22 -2.00
C THR A 179 -3.02 -11.91 -2.46
N PHE A 180 -3.08 -13.24 -2.34
CA PHE A 180 -4.28 -14.00 -2.66
C PHE A 180 -5.45 -13.62 -1.75
N LYS A 181 -5.21 -13.56 -0.44
CA LYS A 181 -6.19 -13.12 0.55
C LYS A 181 -6.79 -11.77 0.18
N ARG A 182 -5.99 -10.81 -0.29
CA ARG A 182 -6.45 -9.47 -0.65
C ARG A 182 -7.40 -9.54 -1.85
N THR A 183 -7.04 -10.30 -2.87
CA THR A 183 -7.89 -10.53 -4.06
C THR A 183 -9.20 -11.20 -3.65
N ALA A 184 -9.12 -12.32 -2.92
CA ALA A 184 -10.30 -13.09 -2.51
C ALA A 184 -11.23 -12.30 -1.57
N ARG A 185 -10.68 -11.41 -0.73
CA ARG A 185 -11.48 -10.45 0.04
C ARG A 185 -12.29 -9.53 -0.87
N ASN A 186 -11.64 -8.94 -1.89
CA ASN A 186 -12.31 -8.01 -2.79
C ASN A 186 -13.39 -8.72 -3.62
N GLU A 187 -13.14 -9.97 -4.04
CA GLU A 187 -14.12 -10.81 -4.72
C GLU A 187 -15.37 -11.04 -3.84
N ILE A 188 -15.19 -11.35 -2.54
CA ILE A 188 -16.32 -11.48 -1.61
C ILE A 188 -17.14 -10.20 -1.55
N LEU A 189 -16.47 -9.05 -1.45
CA LEU A 189 -17.14 -7.75 -1.41
C LEU A 189 -17.76 -7.35 -2.76
N GLN A 190 -17.44 -8.06 -3.85
CA GLN A 190 -18.07 -7.95 -5.17
C GLN A 190 -19.21 -8.96 -5.38
N GLY A 191 -19.47 -9.85 -4.41
CA GLY A 191 -20.56 -10.83 -4.47
C GLY A 191 -20.14 -12.28 -4.66
N THR A 192 -18.84 -12.58 -4.73
CA THR A 192 -18.36 -13.96 -4.84
C THR A 192 -18.51 -14.68 -3.50
N LEU A 193 -19.06 -15.90 -3.52
CA LEU A 193 -19.20 -16.71 -2.32
C LEU A 193 -17.86 -17.32 -1.90
N PHE A 194 -17.69 -17.51 -0.59
CA PHE A 194 -16.52 -18.21 -0.08
C PHE A 194 -16.56 -19.70 -0.46
N SER A 195 -15.47 -20.21 -1.03
CA SER A 195 -15.27 -21.63 -1.30
C SER A 195 -13.98 -22.11 -0.66
N LYS A 196 -14.11 -23.03 0.31
CA LYS A 196 -12.96 -23.59 1.02
C LYS A 196 -12.02 -24.33 0.07
N ASP A 197 -12.57 -25.13 -0.84
CA ASP A 197 -11.79 -25.91 -1.79
C ASP A 197 -10.99 -25.02 -2.74
N HIS A 198 -11.60 -23.93 -3.21
CA HIS A 198 -10.91 -22.92 -4.02
C HIS A 198 -9.73 -22.29 -3.26
N TYR A 199 -9.92 -21.96 -1.98
CA TYR A 199 -8.85 -21.38 -1.16
C TYR A 199 -7.71 -22.37 -0.93
N VAL A 200 -8.03 -23.62 -0.57
CA VAL A 200 -7.03 -24.69 -0.38
C VAL A 200 -6.23 -24.89 -1.67
N GLN A 201 -6.91 -24.98 -2.82
CA GLN A 201 -6.26 -25.17 -4.12
C GLN A 201 -5.30 -24.02 -4.46
N ASN A 202 -5.74 -22.76 -4.33
CA ASN A 202 -4.90 -21.61 -4.63
C ASN A 202 -3.69 -21.52 -3.70
N LEU A 203 -3.86 -21.79 -2.41
CA LEU A 203 -2.73 -21.78 -1.48
C LEU A 203 -1.74 -22.91 -1.74
N ALA A 204 -2.22 -24.10 -2.10
CA ALA A 204 -1.35 -25.20 -2.50
C ALA A 204 -0.49 -24.81 -3.72
N ILE A 205 -1.09 -24.17 -4.72
CA ILE A 205 -0.38 -23.67 -5.91
C ILE A 205 0.68 -22.63 -5.51
N LEU A 206 0.33 -21.65 -4.67
CA LEU A 206 1.27 -20.61 -4.22
C LEU A 206 2.46 -21.20 -3.45
N LEU A 207 2.21 -22.18 -2.58
CA LEU A 207 3.27 -22.87 -1.85
C LEU A 207 4.18 -23.66 -2.80
N GLN A 208 3.61 -24.40 -3.75
CA GLN A 208 4.37 -25.14 -4.76
C GLN A 208 5.27 -24.21 -5.60
N VAL A 209 4.74 -23.09 -6.07
CA VAL A 209 5.50 -22.09 -6.84
C VAL A 209 6.64 -21.51 -6.00
N ARG A 210 6.39 -21.19 -4.73
CA ARG A 210 7.43 -20.70 -3.82
C ARG A 210 8.57 -21.70 -3.68
N ASP A 211 8.26 -22.98 -3.50
CA ASP A 211 9.26 -24.01 -3.29
C ASP A 211 10.07 -24.25 -4.58
N GLN A 212 9.44 -24.22 -5.75
CA GLN A 212 10.14 -24.26 -7.03
C GLN A 212 11.08 -23.05 -7.23
N VAL A 213 10.64 -21.83 -6.90
CA VAL A 213 11.47 -20.62 -6.99
C VAL A 213 12.67 -20.72 -6.05
N LYS A 214 12.49 -21.23 -4.83
CA LYS A 214 13.60 -21.47 -3.89
C LYS A 214 14.61 -22.47 -4.44
N LEU A 215 14.15 -23.58 -5.01
CA LEU A 215 15.01 -24.58 -5.62
C LEU A 215 15.83 -24.00 -6.77
N LEU A 216 15.18 -23.28 -7.68
CA LEU A 216 15.88 -22.60 -8.79
C LEU A 216 16.91 -21.60 -8.27
N THR A 217 16.53 -20.77 -7.30
CA THR A 217 17.44 -19.77 -6.71
C THR A 217 18.64 -20.43 -6.04
N ALA A 218 18.44 -21.53 -5.32
CA ALA A 218 19.53 -22.30 -4.70
C ALA A 218 20.47 -22.91 -5.75
N SER A 219 19.93 -23.48 -6.83
CA SER A 219 20.73 -24.02 -7.94
C SER A 219 21.56 -22.94 -8.65
N PHE A 220 21.01 -21.74 -8.85
CA PHE A 220 21.75 -20.61 -9.44
C PHE A 220 22.93 -20.14 -8.57
N LEU A 221 22.75 -20.14 -7.24
CA LEU A 221 23.82 -19.77 -6.31
C LEU A 221 24.93 -20.83 -6.25
N GLN A 222 24.61 -22.11 -6.45
CA GLN A 222 25.61 -23.19 -6.51
C GLN A 222 26.42 -23.21 -7.81
N LEU A 223 25.87 -22.75 -8.94
CA LEU A 223 26.61 -22.67 -10.21
C LEU A 223 27.68 -21.56 -10.24
N SER A 224 27.59 -20.58 -9.35
CA SER A 224 28.50 -19.42 -9.31
C SER A 224 29.78 -19.65 -8.48
N SER A 225 29.97 -20.84 -7.92
CA SER A 225 31.12 -21.19 -7.07
C SER A 225 32.10 -22.18 -7.70
N THR A 226 32.07 -22.40 -9.01
CA THR A 226 33.16 -23.12 -9.67
C THR A 226 34.42 -22.25 -9.64
N PRO A 227 35.50 -22.67 -8.97
CA PRO A 227 36.75 -21.95 -9.04
C PRO A 227 37.24 -22.08 -10.48
N ALA A 228 37.22 -20.97 -11.22
CA ALA A 228 37.92 -20.88 -12.48
C ALA A 228 39.39 -21.20 -12.19
N LYS A 229 39.81 -22.45 -12.45
CA LYS A 229 41.20 -22.84 -12.52
C LYS A 229 41.79 -22.01 -13.65
N HIS A 230 42.39 -20.89 -13.29
CA HIS A 230 43.33 -20.18 -14.13
C HIS A 230 44.40 -21.21 -14.55
N PRO A 231 44.58 -21.49 -15.85
CA PRO A 231 45.76 -22.23 -16.26
C PRO A 231 46.98 -21.36 -15.92
N SER A 232 47.85 -21.91 -15.08
CA SER A 232 49.17 -21.37 -14.81
C SER A 232 49.99 -21.41 -16.09
N ASP A 233 50.26 -20.24 -16.67
CA ASP A 233 51.43 -20.07 -17.54
C ASP A 233 52.58 -19.55 -16.67
N SER A 234 53.51 -20.44 -16.37
CA SER A 234 54.85 -20.09 -15.91
C SER A 234 55.77 -19.89 -17.11
N ASP A 235 56.66 -18.92 -16.92
CA ASP A 235 57.93 -18.68 -17.61
C ASP A 235 57.91 -18.00 -18.99
N LEU A 236 58.34 -16.74 -19.01
CA LEU A 236 59.65 -16.40 -19.57
C LEU A 236 60.21 -15.07 -19.00
N ARG A 237 61.45 -15.18 -18.50
CA ARG A 237 62.31 -14.10 -18.02
C ARG A 237 62.57 -13.03 -19.09
N GLY A 238 62.66 -11.78 -18.63
CA GLY A 238 63.32 -10.69 -19.37
C GLY A 238 63.38 -9.42 -18.54
N ALA A 239 64.43 -9.26 -17.74
CA ALA A 239 64.73 -8.04 -17.01
C ALA A 239 65.11 -6.89 -17.97
N ILE A 240 64.67 -5.66 -17.68
CA ILE A 240 65.47 -4.43 -17.68
C ILE A 240 64.72 -3.37 -16.84
N ALA A 241 65.48 -2.76 -15.94
CA ALA A 241 65.05 -1.69 -15.06
C ALA A 241 64.91 -0.34 -15.78
N ALA A 242 63.89 0.44 -15.42
CA ALA A 242 63.97 1.91 -15.46
C ALA A 242 63.03 2.53 -14.43
N LYS A 243 63.51 3.61 -13.82
CA LYS A 243 62.98 4.35 -12.67
C LYS A 243 61.66 5.09 -12.97
N ALA A 244 60.92 5.30 -11.87
CA ALA A 244 59.71 6.11 -11.60
C ALA A 244 59.74 7.57 -12.15
N PRO A 245 58.67 8.43 -12.03
CA PRO A 245 57.49 8.30 -11.15
C PRO A 245 56.10 8.78 -11.66
N ARG A 246 55.07 8.22 -11.00
CA ARG A 246 53.80 8.80 -10.47
C ARG A 246 52.80 9.58 -11.36
N THR A 247 51.55 9.11 -11.21
CA THR A 247 50.24 9.81 -11.09
C THR A 247 49.66 10.55 -12.29
N VAL A 248 48.67 9.93 -12.93
CA VAL A 248 47.32 10.50 -13.16
C VAL A 248 46.31 9.35 -13.09
N THR A 249 45.49 9.33 -12.04
CA THR A 249 44.33 8.45 -11.87
C THR A 249 43.17 8.99 -12.70
N ASN A 250 42.67 8.19 -13.63
CA ASN A 250 41.39 8.43 -14.29
C ASN A 250 40.26 8.03 -13.32
N ASP A 251 39.67 9.01 -12.67
CA ASP A 251 38.43 8.88 -11.91
C ASP A 251 37.25 8.71 -12.88
N SER A 252 36.84 7.47 -13.12
CA SER A 252 35.45 7.16 -13.50
C SER A 252 34.66 6.95 -12.20
N PRO A 253 33.48 7.58 -12.01
CA PRO A 253 32.72 7.39 -10.79
C PRO A 253 32.14 5.97 -10.76
N GLN A 254 32.85 5.10 -10.03
CA GLN A 254 32.35 3.81 -9.59
C GLN A 254 31.15 4.01 -8.67
N SER A 255 30.18 3.14 -8.89
CA SER A 255 29.10 2.76 -7.98
C SER A 255 29.58 2.69 -6.53
N PHE A 256 29.21 3.67 -5.71
CA PHE A 256 29.43 3.62 -4.27
C PHE A 256 28.42 2.67 -3.61
N CYS A 257 28.88 1.46 -3.30
CA CYS A 257 28.63 0.87 -1.99
C CYS A 257 29.94 1.03 -1.22
N ASN A 258 30.00 1.97 -0.28
CA ASN A 258 31.12 2.02 0.65
C ASN A 258 31.14 0.69 1.43
N THR A 259 32.23 -0.05 1.22
CA THR A 259 32.68 -1.14 2.07
C THR A 259 32.82 -0.61 3.50
N ASP A 260 32.12 -1.27 4.44
CA ASP A 260 32.25 -1.22 5.92
C ASP A 260 30.92 -1.10 6.66
N SER A 261 29.77 -1.15 5.97
CA SER A 261 28.46 -1.35 6.62
C SER A 261 27.85 -2.71 6.26
N PRO A 262 27.36 -3.49 7.23
CA PRO A 262 26.77 -4.80 6.96
C PRO A 262 25.38 -4.65 6.31
N LYS A 263 25.21 -5.29 5.15
CA LYS A 263 23.94 -5.69 4.51
C LYS A 263 23.01 -4.55 4.06
N CYS A 264 23.26 -3.99 2.87
CA CYS A 264 22.19 -3.44 2.05
C CYS A 264 21.81 -4.49 0.99
N THR A 265 20.76 -5.27 1.26
CA THR A 265 20.30 -6.40 0.42
C THR A 265 19.26 -5.99 -0.62
N SER A 266 19.05 -4.70 -0.87
CA SER A 266 18.07 -4.26 -1.88
C SER A 266 18.63 -4.48 -3.28
N SER A 267 17.91 -5.26 -4.09
CA SER A 267 18.18 -5.41 -5.51
C SER A 267 18.20 -4.04 -6.20
N PRO A 268 19.08 -3.80 -7.18
CA PRO A 268 19.11 -2.54 -7.91
C PRO A 268 17.77 -2.27 -8.62
N THR A 269 17.28 -1.04 -8.56
CA THR A 269 16.07 -0.60 -9.26
C THR A 269 16.43 0.25 -10.48
N CYS A 270 15.95 -0.12 -11.66
CA CYS A 270 16.19 0.62 -12.88
C CYS A 270 15.37 1.92 -12.93
N ILE A 271 15.99 3.08 -13.11
CA ILE A 271 15.27 4.37 -13.15
C ILE A 271 14.49 4.64 -14.44
N ILE A 272 14.48 3.72 -15.41
CA ILE A 272 13.67 3.82 -16.65
C ILE A 272 12.34 3.06 -16.51
N CYS A 273 12.37 1.85 -15.95
CA CYS A 273 11.21 0.95 -15.88
C CYS A 273 10.84 0.52 -14.44
N ALA A 274 11.64 0.91 -13.46
CA ALA A 274 11.57 0.51 -12.06
C ALA A 274 11.65 -1.00 -11.75
N ALA A 275 12.05 -1.82 -12.72
CA ALA A 275 12.28 -3.24 -12.49
C ALA A 275 13.62 -3.50 -11.78
N SER A 276 13.75 -4.71 -11.20
CA SER A 276 14.94 -5.17 -10.47
C SER A 276 16.11 -5.55 -11.39
N HIS A 277 16.67 -4.57 -12.10
CA HIS A 277 17.89 -4.74 -12.89
C HIS A 277 18.70 -3.44 -12.95
N LEU A 278 19.96 -3.54 -13.37
CA LEU A 278 20.82 -2.38 -13.56
C LEU A 278 20.36 -1.54 -14.76
N LEU A 279 20.53 -0.22 -14.67
CA LEU A 279 20.21 0.72 -15.76
C LEU A 279 20.88 0.33 -17.09
N ARG A 280 22.17 -0.03 -17.05
CA ARG A 280 22.93 -0.47 -18.23
C ARG A 280 22.45 -1.77 -18.88
N LEU A 281 21.63 -2.54 -18.16
CA LEU A 281 21.02 -3.78 -18.67
C LEU A 281 19.61 -3.52 -19.23
N HIS A 282 19.11 -2.28 -19.15
CA HIS A 282 17.84 -1.93 -19.79
C HIS A 282 18.01 -2.00 -21.31
N LEU A 283 17.08 -2.69 -21.98
CA LEU A 283 17.11 -2.82 -23.44
C LEU A 283 17.02 -1.44 -24.07
N ALA A 284 18.01 -1.04 -24.88
CA ALA A 284 18.04 0.29 -25.50
C ALA A 284 16.89 0.49 -26.51
N SER A 285 16.34 -0.59 -27.06
CA SER A 285 15.19 -0.59 -27.98
C SER A 285 13.82 -0.56 -27.30
N ALA A 286 13.76 -0.66 -25.96
CA ALA A 286 12.49 -0.60 -25.24
C ALA A 286 12.02 0.86 -25.15
N ILE A 287 11.09 1.22 -26.03
CA ILE A 287 10.46 2.56 -26.10
C ILE A 287 9.13 2.64 -25.35
N ALA A 288 8.67 1.54 -24.75
CA ALA A 288 7.41 1.47 -24.02
C ALA A 288 7.54 0.61 -22.75
N PHE A 289 6.73 0.94 -21.75
CA PHE A 289 6.51 0.16 -20.54
C PHE A 289 5.73 -1.13 -20.85
N SER A 290 5.64 -2.03 -19.88
CA SER A 290 4.91 -3.30 -20.00
C SER A 290 3.39 -3.16 -20.22
N ASP A 291 2.83 -1.98 -19.92
CA ASP A 291 1.44 -1.64 -20.19
C ASP A 291 1.21 -1.03 -21.59
N GLY A 292 2.26 -0.94 -22.41
CA GLY A 292 2.23 -0.36 -23.75
C GLY A 292 2.34 1.16 -23.79
N LYS A 293 2.45 1.85 -22.65
CA LYS A 293 2.67 3.31 -22.64
C LYS A 293 4.11 3.64 -23.02
N PRO A 294 4.34 4.75 -23.75
CA PRO A 294 5.69 5.13 -24.15
C PRO A 294 6.54 5.50 -22.93
N CYS A 295 7.80 5.06 -22.94
CA CYS A 295 8.79 5.53 -21.99
C CYS A 295 9.05 7.02 -22.21
N PHE A 296 9.38 7.74 -21.14
CA PHE A 296 9.81 9.14 -21.26
C PHE A 296 11.31 9.26 -21.61
N SER A 297 12.12 8.32 -21.11
CA SER A 297 13.57 8.32 -21.27
C SER A 297 14.10 6.97 -21.73
N ALA A 298 15.31 6.97 -22.28
CA ALA A 298 16.07 5.78 -22.66
C ALA A 298 17.55 5.94 -22.27
N TYR A 299 18.24 4.81 -22.08
CA TYR A 299 19.68 4.78 -21.84
C TYR A 299 20.40 4.50 -23.17
N GLN A 300 21.08 5.51 -23.71
CA GLN A 300 21.75 5.47 -25.02
C GLN A 300 23.09 6.19 -24.92
N ASP A 301 24.12 5.68 -25.60
CA ASP A 301 25.46 6.27 -25.60
C ASP A 301 26.05 6.51 -24.20
N SER A 302 25.74 5.60 -23.26
CA SER A 302 26.09 5.71 -21.82
C SER A 302 25.47 6.91 -21.09
N GLU A 303 24.43 7.52 -21.67
CA GLU A 303 23.67 8.60 -21.06
C GLU A 303 22.19 8.24 -20.93
N LEU A 304 21.56 8.72 -19.86
CA LEU A 304 20.11 8.73 -19.77
C LEU A 304 19.59 9.94 -20.54
N ARG A 305 18.74 9.76 -21.55
CA ARG A 305 18.25 10.85 -22.42
C ARG A 305 16.73 10.81 -22.57
N THR A 306 16.13 11.96 -22.85
CA THR A 306 14.71 12.01 -23.23
C THR A 306 14.48 11.29 -24.56
N LEU A 307 13.35 10.59 -24.72
CA LEU A 307 13.01 9.95 -26.00
C LEU A 307 12.48 10.93 -27.03
N LYS A 308 11.97 12.09 -26.58
CA LYS A 308 11.51 13.20 -27.43
C LYS A 308 12.21 14.50 -27.03
N PRO A 309 12.41 15.45 -27.96
CA PRO A 309 12.85 16.79 -27.61
C PRO A 309 11.85 17.46 -26.67
N LEU A 310 12.35 18.23 -25.70
CA LEU A 310 11.52 18.92 -24.70
C LEU A 310 11.45 20.42 -25.01
N GLY A 311 10.25 20.99 -25.01
CA GLY A 311 10.03 22.41 -25.29
C GLY A 311 10.40 22.78 -26.73
N SER A 312 11.20 23.84 -26.90
CA SER A 312 11.68 24.35 -28.20
C SER A 312 12.97 23.68 -28.69
N ALA A 313 13.53 22.73 -27.94
CA ALA A 313 14.76 22.05 -28.33
C ALA A 313 14.53 21.19 -29.58
N LYS A 314 15.49 21.18 -30.51
CA LYS A 314 15.49 20.29 -31.68
C LYS A 314 15.99 18.88 -31.36
N GLU A 315 16.73 18.73 -30.28
CA GLU A 315 17.43 17.50 -29.92
C GLU A 315 16.96 16.95 -28.57
N THR A 316 17.17 15.64 -28.38
CA THR A 316 16.98 15.00 -27.08
C THR A 316 18.04 15.50 -26.10
N LYS A 317 17.65 15.65 -24.83
CA LYS A 317 18.56 16.18 -23.79
C LYS A 317 18.94 15.09 -22.80
N PRO A 318 20.19 15.10 -22.29
CA PRO A 318 20.58 14.18 -21.24
C PRO A 318 19.88 14.55 -19.93
N ILE A 319 19.55 13.53 -19.15
CA ILE A 319 18.89 13.60 -17.85
C ILE A 319 19.96 13.28 -16.79
N CYS A 320 19.96 14.03 -15.70
CA CYS A 320 20.86 13.79 -14.59
C CYS A 320 20.46 12.50 -13.83
N ILE A 321 21.35 11.50 -13.87
CA ILE A 321 21.16 10.25 -13.13
C ILE A 321 21.17 10.51 -11.62
N PRO A 322 22.18 11.19 -11.03
CA PRO A 322 22.17 11.51 -9.59
C PRO A 322 20.89 12.21 -9.11
N TYR A 323 20.34 13.13 -9.91
CA TYR A 323 19.07 13.80 -9.61
C TYR A 323 17.93 12.79 -9.46
N ASN A 324 17.88 11.76 -10.30
CA ASN A 324 16.83 10.74 -10.29
C ASN A 324 16.97 9.70 -9.18
N LEU A 325 18.09 9.70 -8.44
CA LEU A 325 18.29 8.86 -7.27
C LEU A 325 17.70 9.53 -6.00
N ALA A 326 17.47 8.75 -4.95
CA ALA A 326 16.81 9.20 -3.72
C ALA A 326 17.56 10.36 -3.02
N SER A 327 18.87 10.45 -3.21
CA SER A 327 19.74 11.48 -2.62
C SER A 327 19.70 12.84 -3.34
N GLY A 328 19.08 12.90 -4.52
CA GLY A 328 19.16 14.06 -5.41
C GLY A 328 20.58 14.31 -5.96
N CYS A 329 20.72 15.35 -6.79
CA CYS A 329 22.00 15.78 -7.33
C CYS A 329 22.62 16.84 -6.42
N LYS A 330 23.77 16.55 -5.81
CA LYS A 330 24.54 17.52 -5.01
C LYS A 330 25.57 18.31 -5.83
N HIS A 331 25.82 17.89 -7.05
CA HIS A 331 26.81 18.50 -7.92
C HIS A 331 26.14 19.52 -8.85
N GLN A 332 26.68 20.72 -8.91
CA GLN A 332 26.43 21.63 -10.01
C GLN A 332 27.14 21.05 -11.23
N HIS A 333 26.38 20.38 -12.09
CA HIS A 333 26.82 20.15 -13.46
C HIS A 333 26.25 21.27 -14.33
N ASP A 334 26.94 21.59 -15.42
CA ASP A 334 26.51 22.61 -16.38
C ASP A 334 25.06 22.37 -16.85
N ASP A 335 24.39 23.43 -17.33
CA ASP A 335 22.99 23.47 -17.83
C ASP A 335 22.66 22.45 -18.93
N GLY A 336 23.61 21.60 -19.33
CA GLY A 336 23.45 20.55 -20.32
C GLY A 336 22.57 19.38 -19.88
N ARG A 337 22.40 19.10 -18.57
CA ARG A 337 21.60 17.95 -18.08
C ARG A 337 20.33 18.39 -17.38
N LEU A 338 19.21 17.72 -17.69
CA LEU A 338 17.91 18.01 -17.11
C LEU A 338 17.75 17.37 -15.71
N HIS A 339 17.19 18.14 -14.78
CA HIS A 339 16.75 17.72 -13.45
C HIS A 339 15.25 17.39 -13.46
N ILE A 340 14.89 16.36 -14.22
CA ILE A 340 13.50 15.88 -14.34
C ILE A 340 13.42 14.38 -14.10
N CYS A 341 12.23 13.91 -13.75
CA CYS A 341 11.92 12.51 -13.54
C CYS A 341 12.13 11.71 -14.84
N SER A 342 12.98 10.70 -14.81
CA SER A 342 13.21 9.81 -15.95
C SER A 342 11.98 8.97 -16.34
N LEU A 343 11.02 8.81 -15.43
CA LEU A 343 9.81 8.02 -15.64
C LEU A 343 8.70 8.83 -16.31
N CYS A 344 8.44 10.05 -15.84
CA CYS A 344 7.28 10.86 -16.27
C CYS A 344 7.62 12.26 -16.78
N GLY A 345 8.89 12.68 -16.73
CA GLY A 345 9.35 13.98 -17.24
C GLY A 345 9.02 15.21 -16.39
N ARG A 346 8.49 15.04 -15.18
CA ARG A 346 8.14 16.15 -14.27
C ARG A 346 9.29 16.54 -13.34
N GLU A 347 9.14 17.66 -12.64
CA GLU A 347 10.13 18.23 -11.70
C GLU A 347 10.17 17.49 -10.35
N HIS A 348 10.57 16.22 -10.37
CA HIS A 348 10.91 15.45 -9.18
C HIS A 348 11.87 14.31 -9.54
N SER A 349 12.55 13.72 -8.56
CA SER A 349 13.41 12.56 -8.83
C SER A 349 12.57 11.30 -9.08
N ALA A 350 13.04 10.38 -9.93
CA ALA A 350 12.35 9.10 -10.15
C ALA A 350 12.18 8.28 -8.86
N LEU A 351 13.20 8.25 -7.99
CA LEU A 351 13.17 7.46 -6.76
C LEU A 351 12.67 8.22 -5.52
N SER A 352 12.25 9.50 -5.61
CA SER A 352 11.65 10.22 -4.48
C SER A 352 10.23 9.76 -4.12
N ARG A 353 9.66 8.80 -4.88
CA ARG A 353 8.33 8.22 -4.63
C ARG A 353 7.22 9.28 -4.47
N VAL A 354 7.33 10.41 -5.17
CA VAL A 354 6.31 11.46 -5.12
C VAL A 354 5.02 10.94 -5.72
N THR A 355 3.90 11.08 -5.00
CA THR A 355 2.57 10.64 -5.42
C THR A 355 2.08 11.26 -6.73
N SER A 356 2.71 12.36 -7.17
CA SER A 356 2.45 13.02 -8.45
C SER A 356 3.14 12.38 -9.66
N CYS A 357 3.98 11.35 -9.45
CA CYS A 357 4.61 10.60 -10.53
C CYS A 357 3.57 9.67 -11.16
N LEU A 358 3.11 10.02 -12.37
CA LEU A 358 2.06 9.27 -13.08
C LEU A 358 2.39 7.77 -13.24
N CYS A 359 3.67 7.43 -13.46
CA CYS A 359 4.09 6.03 -13.60
C CYS A 359 4.06 5.23 -12.29
N ILE A 360 4.17 5.89 -11.14
CA ILE A 360 3.99 5.25 -9.82
C ILE A 360 2.49 5.16 -9.49
N PHE A 361 1.75 6.23 -9.78
CA PHE A 361 0.31 6.33 -9.49
C PHE A 361 -0.56 5.34 -10.28
N GLU A 362 -0.18 5.06 -11.54
CA GLU A 362 -0.91 4.12 -12.40
C GLU A 362 -0.49 2.65 -12.18
N GLY A 363 0.37 2.36 -11.20
CA GLY A 363 0.80 0.99 -10.87
C GLY A 363 1.74 0.35 -11.89
N ILE A 364 2.32 1.14 -12.81
CA ILE A 364 3.33 0.72 -13.80
C ILE A 364 4.62 0.33 -13.08
N ILE A 365 4.90 1.03 -11.98
CA ILE A 365 6.02 0.77 -11.08
C ILE A 365 5.44 0.20 -9.79
N ARG A 366 5.64 -1.10 -9.58
CA ARG A 366 5.36 -1.74 -8.29
C ARG A 366 6.57 -1.48 -7.37
N PRO A 367 6.35 -0.98 -6.14
CA PRO A 367 7.44 -0.67 -5.21
C PRO A 367 8.36 -1.86 -4.88
#